data_AF-A0A9X8YRU0-F1
#
_entry.id   AF-A0A9X8YRU0-F1
#
_cell.length_a   1.000
_cell.length_b   1.000
_cell.length_c   1.000
_cell.angle_alpha   90.00
_cell.angle_beta   90.00
_cell.angle_gamma   90.00
#
_symmetry.space_group_name_H-M   'P 1'
#
loop_
_entity.id
_entity.type
_entity.pdbx_description
1 polymer ?
#
loop_
_entity_poly.entity_id
_entity_poly.type
_entity_poly.pdbx_seq_one_letter_code
_entity_poly.pdbx_strand_id
1 'polypeptide(L)' 'GHPTDAVTPYLRSVLGLMGIGDVQFIYAEGLDMRPHGLAQGLANAHQRIVELVG' A
#
# COMPACT_ATOMS: atom_id res chain seq x y z
N GLY A 1 1.53 0.96 6.57
CA GLY A 1 1.87 -0.45 6.87
C GLY A 1 1.83 -0.64 8.37
N HIS A 2 1.03 -1.60 8.85
CA HIS A 2 0.82 -1.83 10.28
C HIS A 2 1.92 -2.74 10.89
N PRO A 3 2.20 -2.63 12.20
CA PRO A 3 3.19 -3.50 12.87
C PRO A 3 2.84 -5.00 12.84
N THR A 4 1.58 -5.36 12.60
CA THR A 4 1.11 -6.74 12.41
C THR A 4 0.99 -7.14 10.93
N ASP A 5 1.51 -6.33 10.01
CA ASP A 5 1.46 -6.61 8.57
C ASP A 5 2.47 -7.69 8.19
N ALA A 6 2.00 -8.93 8.11
CA ALA A 6 2.75 -10.07 7.60
C ALA A 6 2.71 -10.18 6.06
N VAL A 7 1.81 -9.45 5.39
CA VAL A 7 1.58 -9.58 3.95
C VAL A 7 2.66 -8.86 3.16
N THR A 8 3.04 -7.66 3.59
CA THR A 8 4.10 -6.87 2.97
C THR A 8 5.46 -7.60 2.92
N PRO A 9 6.01 -8.15 4.03
CA PRO A 9 7.27 -8.88 3.97
C PRO A 9 7.18 -10.16 3.12
N TYR A 10 6.03 -10.83 3.12
CA TYR A 10 5.79 -11.98 2.24
C TYR A 10 5.84 -11.59 0.76
N LEU A 11 5.07 -10.56 0.34
CA LEU A 11 5.04 -10.11 -1.05
C LEU A 11 6.41 -9.63 -1.53
N ARG A 12 7.15 -8.89 -0.69
CA ARG A 12 8.52 -8.48 -1.00
C ARG A 12 9.44 -9.67 -1.25
N SER A 13 9.32 -10.73 -0.44
CA SER A 13 10.14 -11.94 -0.58
C SER A 13 9.82 -12.72 -1.85
N VAL A 14 8.53 -12.90 -2.16
CA VAL A 14 8.06 -13.62 -3.35
C VAL A 14 8.42 -12.88 -4.64
N LEU A 15 8.19 -11.57 -4.69
CA LEU A 15 8.57 -10.73 -5.83
C LEU A 15 10.09 -10.71 -6.03
N GLY A 16 10.86 -10.62 -4.94
CA GLY A 16 12.31 -10.70 -4.98
C GLY A 16 12.83 -12.02 -5.54
N LEU A 17 12.21 -13.15 -5.20
CA LEU A 17 12.55 -14.46 -5.76
C LEU A 17 12.31 -14.53 -7.29
N MET A 18 11.34 -13.79 -7.81
CA MET A 18 11.06 -13.67 -9.25
C MET A 18 11.97 -12.65 -9.96
N GLY A 19 12.91 -12.03 -9.26
CA GLY A 19 13.80 -11.00 -9.80
C GLY A 19 13.20 -9.58 -9.82
N ILE A 20 12.02 -9.38 -9.25
CA ILE A 20 11.37 -8.07 -9.13
C ILE A 20 11.82 -7.43 -7.81
N GLY A 21 12.95 -6.72 -7.87
CA GLY A 21 13.57 -6.12 -6.69
C GLY A 21 13.06 -4.73 -6.32
N ASP A 22 12.67 -3.93 -7.32
CA ASP A 22 12.14 -2.59 -7.09
C ASP A 22 10.62 -2.65 -6.89
N VAL A 23 10.22 -2.66 -5.62
CA VAL A 23 8.82 -2.78 -5.21
C VAL A 23 8.48 -1.67 -4.22
N GLN A 24 7.59 -0.78 -4.65
CA GLN A 24 6.98 0.26 -3.83
C GLN A 24 5.59 -0.21 -3.36
N PHE A 25 5.33 -0.10 -2.07
CA PHE A 25 4.03 -0.45 -1.49
C PHE A 25 3.27 0.82 -1.12
N ILE A 26 2.01 0.89 -1.53
CA ILE A 26 1.09 1.98 -1.23
C ILE A 26 -0.06 1.40 -0.42
N TYR A 27 -0.37 2.00 0.73
CA TYR A 27 -1.37 1.51 1.66
C TYR A 27 -2.54 2.48 1.70
N ALA A 28 -3.75 1.95 1.59
CA ALA A 28 -4.98 2.67 1.92
C ALA A 28 -5.37 2.28 3.35
N GLU A 29 -5.10 3.16 4.31
CA GLU A 29 -5.43 2.95 5.73
C GLU A 29 -6.77 3.57 6.08
N GLY A 30 -7.40 3.11 7.17
CA GLY A 30 -8.64 3.70 7.69
C GLY A 30 -9.90 3.41 6.85
N LEU A 31 -9.86 2.42 5.94
CA LEU A 31 -11.00 2.11 5.05
C LEU A 31 -12.31 1.79 5.77
N ASP A 32 -12.23 1.19 6.97
CA ASP A 32 -13.41 0.81 7.77
C ASP A 32 -13.85 1.93 8.75
N MET A 33 -13.17 3.09 8.76
CA MET A 33 -13.60 4.24 9.54
C MET A 33 -14.86 4.85 8.91
N ARG A 34 -15.92 4.97 9.69
CA ARG A 34 -17.18 5.55 9.24
C ARG A 34 -17.27 7.04 9.62
N PRO A 35 -17.93 7.88 8.79
CA PRO A 35 -18.61 7.54 7.53
C PRO A 35 -17.74 7.64 6.26
N HIS A 36 -16.55 8.24 6.31
CA HIS A 36 -15.79 8.64 5.12
C HIS A 36 -14.43 7.94 4.92
N GLY A 37 -14.06 7.00 5.77
CA GLY A 37 -12.74 6.35 5.77
C GLY A 37 -12.39 5.63 4.47
N LEU A 38 -13.37 5.00 3.81
CA LEU A 38 -13.17 4.39 2.48
C LEU A 38 -12.74 5.43 1.44
N ALA A 39 -13.51 6.52 1.31
CA ALA A 39 -13.24 7.56 0.32
C ALA A 39 -11.91 8.28 0.59
N GLN A 40 -11.64 8.59 1.87
CA GLN A 40 -10.40 9.25 2.27
C GLN A 40 -9.17 8.35 2.11
N GLY A 41 -9.28 7.08 2.50
CA GLY A 41 -8.19 6.11 2.35
C GLY A 41 -7.82 5.88 0.88
N LEU A 42 -8.82 5.80 -0.01
CA LEU A 42 -8.58 5.69 -1.45
C LEU A 42 -8.01 6.97 -2.06
N ALA A 43 -8.51 8.15 -1.68
CA ALA A 43 -7.98 9.43 -2.15
C ALA A 43 -6.50 9.59 -1.78
N ASN A 44 -6.13 9.28 -0.53
CA ASN A 44 -4.75 9.32 -0.07
C ASN A 44 -3.86 8.34 -0.85
N ALA A 45 -4.32 7.10 -1.07
CA ALA A 45 -3.58 6.11 -1.85
C ALA A 45 -3.37 6.57 -3.30
N HIS A 46 -4.38 7.17 -3.94
CA HIS A 46 -4.28 7.72 -5.28
C HIS A 46 -3.29 8.89 -5.37
N GLN A 47 -3.32 9.82 -4.40
CA GLN A 47 -2.33 10.91 -4.33
C GLN A 47 -0.90 10.35 -4.26
N ARG A 48 -0.69 9.31 -3.47
CA ARG A 48 0.63 8.68 -3.34
C ARG A 48 1.09 8.00 -4.63
N ILE A 49 0.18 7.43 -5.42
CA ILE A 49 0.51 6.90 -6.77
C ILE A 49 1.00 8.05 -7.66
N VAL A 50 0.30 9.19 -7.67
CA VAL A 50 0.68 10.34 -8.50
C VAL A 50 2.07 10.87 -8.11
N GLU A 51 2.35 11.00 -6.81
CA GLU A 51 3.67 11.43 -6.31
C GLU A 51 4.83 10.48 -6.66
N LEU A 52 4.54 9.20 -6.92
CA LEU A 52 5.55 8.22 -7.26
C LEU A 52 5.82 8.13 -8.77
N VAL A 53 4.89 8.60 -9.60
CA VAL A 53 4.95 8.51 -11.07
C VAL A 53 5.27 9.86 -11.73
N GLY A 54 4.94 10.98 -11.07
CA GLY A 54 5.27 12.34 -11.50
C GLY A 54 6.66 12.77 -11.10
#